data_AF-A0A955WSN9-F1
#
_entry.id   AF-A0A955WSN9-F1
#
_cell.length_a   1.000
_cell.length_b   1.000
_cell.length_c   1.000
_cell.angle_alpha   90.00
_cell.angle_beta   90.00
_cell.angle_gamma   90.00
#
_symmetry.space_group_name_H-M   'P 1'
#
loop_
_entity.id
_entity.type
_entity.pdbx_description
1 polymer ?
#
loop_
_entity_poly.entity_id
_entity_poly.type
_entity_poly.pdbx_seq_one_letter_code
_entity_poly.pdbx_strand_id
1 'polypeptide(L)'
;MRSRHVVPVALLALAAAACDAEPTESAEILELKQALPQAQAMTIDMPSGAFQVPQQATFYAFTWGTTSHVNGFVRNITNVIEDVVELPPTDTDGRSYAVWGPWTEPLSPATWRVRVDRVADGFDYTVQAWPREADEGAAVDVLTGHHSPRPGARRGEGQWRYDLSAARSVDPIAHDALGVIEVAYDLGDTRQLEVTFDEVQGRFSAQATSTLYRYTEAADRAGTFDFISNLNIDEDDPAKDRRELLQVRARWLPTGPGRADVLATHGDLPAGLQADVVECWGEAFTRTFISYDIAAFHADDGDAAACPYAERELPTFVGFDPDAFADDDLIEALPQVVDLTPEVAPVPEPVAEPAVYYTLARNTVAGLREQVSGALRIVTDVTRNPPNACDARGCLWGPWTDWETRRSFRLVMAREDGAVGYRAETKAFAADADWQVLIEGGYAPAEDGGQGAFTFDYSVFSDIVPQDASGSARVEYARMGAQAALNVRYDAVSWEGSSPLDARYFLAVGAEGGVLNLAFPFDVDEGDPQRAQVEDVAARIRWAPAGPGVADVIVTGGDLTGQAEALAVECWDAHAAQTHTDFVVRALGGEDLPETDGPGCVVTDWQAPEFPALGDEGEG
;
A
#
# COMPACT_ATOMS: atom_id res chain seq x y z
N MET A 1 -21.35 -11.86 37.63
CA MET A 1 -22.02 -12.56 36.51
C MET A 1 -21.24 -12.19 35.26
N ARG A 2 -20.55 -13.17 34.68
CA ARG A 2 -19.67 -13.00 33.51
C ARG A 2 -20.49 -13.31 32.26
N SER A 3 -20.65 -12.35 31.33
CA SER A 3 -21.00 -12.66 29.94
C SER A 3 -19.72 -12.64 29.12
N ARG A 4 -19.46 -13.76 28.43
CA ARG A 4 -18.47 -13.87 27.36
C ARG A 4 -19.18 -13.43 26.09
N HIS A 5 -18.67 -12.41 25.41
CA HIS A 5 -19.09 -12.08 24.05
C HIS A 5 -18.07 -12.66 23.08
N VAL A 6 -18.56 -13.52 22.20
CA VAL A 6 -17.85 -14.11 21.07
C VAL A 6 -18.16 -13.20 19.87
N VAL A 7 -17.13 -12.73 19.19
CA VAL A 7 -17.21 -11.90 17.97
C VAL A 7 -17.03 -12.82 16.76
N PRO A 8 -17.92 -12.81 15.75
CA PRO A 8 -17.67 -13.47 14.47
C PRO A 8 -17.10 -12.46 13.46
N VAL A 9 -16.00 -12.83 12.81
CA VAL A 9 -15.45 -12.14 11.63
C VAL A 9 -16.04 -12.85 10.41
N ALA A 10 -16.49 -12.12 9.39
CA ALA A 10 -17.06 -12.64 8.15
C ALA A 10 -16.27 -12.12 6.94
N LEU A 11 -15.88 -13.00 6.00
CA LEU A 11 -15.65 -12.69 4.57
C LEU A 11 -15.39 -13.98 3.76
N LEU A 12 -16.14 -14.07 2.64
CA LEU A 12 -16.07 -14.96 1.46
C LEU A 12 -16.36 -16.46 1.63
N ALA A 13 -17.65 -16.79 1.75
CA ALA A 13 -18.22 -18.09 1.37
C ALA A 13 -19.41 -17.87 0.43
N LEU A 14 -19.17 -17.73 -0.88
CA LEU A 14 -20.23 -17.55 -1.87
C LEU A 14 -20.69 -18.90 -2.46
N ALA A 15 -21.86 -19.32 -1.97
CA ALA A 15 -22.86 -20.21 -2.56
C ALA A 15 -22.57 -21.73 -2.58
N ALA A 16 -23.36 -22.51 -1.82
CA ALA A 16 -24.69 -22.98 -2.21
C ALA A 16 -25.36 -23.79 -1.08
N ALA A 17 -26.66 -23.51 -0.83
CA ALA A 17 -27.60 -24.28 0.00
C ALA A 17 -27.65 -24.00 1.54
N ALA A 18 -28.04 -22.79 1.92
CA ALA A 18 -29.09 -22.55 2.93
C ALA A 18 -29.51 -21.06 2.90
N CYS A 19 -30.80 -20.81 2.68
CA CYS A 19 -31.41 -19.47 2.70
C CYS A 19 -31.67 -18.99 4.14
N ASP A 20 -30.67 -19.01 5.02
CA ASP A 20 -30.67 -18.12 6.17
C ASP A 20 -29.99 -16.85 5.67
N ALA A 21 -30.80 -15.86 5.32
CA ALA A 21 -30.31 -14.57 4.89
C ALA A 21 -29.33 -14.09 5.97
N GLU A 22 -28.04 -14.02 5.64
CA GLU A 22 -27.13 -13.20 6.42
C GLU A 22 -27.84 -11.87 6.67
N PRO A 23 -27.76 -11.31 7.90
CA PRO A 23 -28.41 -10.05 8.19
C PRO A 23 -27.86 -9.03 7.20
N THR A 24 -28.59 -8.84 6.10
CA THR A 24 -28.30 -7.86 5.08
C THR A 24 -28.19 -6.55 5.83
N GLU A 25 -27.01 -5.94 5.80
CA GLU A 25 -26.82 -4.60 6.34
C GLU A 25 -27.98 -3.75 5.84
N SER A 26 -28.63 -3.03 6.75
CA SER A 26 -29.76 -2.20 6.35
C SER A 26 -29.29 -1.19 5.30
N ALA A 27 -30.18 -0.78 4.40
CA ALA A 27 -29.84 0.20 3.37
C ALA A 27 -29.24 1.48 3.98
N GLU A 28 -29.66 1.84 5.19
CA GLU A 28 -29.16 2.97 5.95
C GLU A 28 -27.72 2.78 6.47
N ILE A 29 -27.33 1.57 6.93
CA ILE A 29 -25.94 1.27 7.32
C ILE A 29 -25.04 1.28 6.08
N LEU A 30 -25.52 0.72 4.97
CA LEU A 30 -24.80 0.75 3.71
C LEU A 30 -24.56 2.19 3.22
N GLU A 31 -25.52 3.08 3.42
CA GLU A 31 -25.36 4.51 3.10
C GLU A 31 -24.29 5.18 3.98
N LEU A 32 -24.28 4.93 5.29
CA LEU A 32 -23.23 5.43 6.20
C LEU A 32 -21.83 4.92 5.78
N LYS A 33 -21.74 3.65 5.39
CA LYS A 33 -20.48 3.05 4.89
C LYS A 33 -20.06 3.63 3.54
N GLN A 34 -21.01 3.98 2.68
CA GLN A 34 -20.73 4.63 1.38
C GLN A 34 -20.26 6.08 1.50
N ALA A 35 -20.49 6.73 2.64
CA ALA A 35 -20.00 8.07 2.92
C ALA A 35 -18.50 8.13 3.25
N LEU A 36 -17.90 6.98 3.59
CA LEU A 36 -16.48 6.88 3.88
C LEU A 36 -15.65 6.95 2.59
N PRO A 37 -14.47 7.59 2.64
CA PRO A 37 -13.54 7.60 1.52
C PRO A 37 -13.09 6.18 1.21
N GLN A 38 -13.07 5.81 -0.08
CA GLN A 38 -12.59 4.52 -0.57
C GLN A 38 -11.41 4.72 -1.52
N ALA A 39 -10.41 3.84 -1.42
CA ALA A 39 -9.18 3.94 -2.20
C ALA A 39 -9.48 4.09 -3.70
N GLN A 40 -10.39 3.24 -4.21
CA GLN A 40 -10.73 3.21 -5.63
C GLN A 40 -11.43 4.49 -6.12
N ALA A 41 -12.23 5.13 -5.28
CA ALA A 41 -12.95 6.35 -5.67
C ALA A 41 -12.01 7.55 -5.79
N MET A 42 -10.97 7.59 -4.96
CA MET A 42 -9.96 8.65 -4.92
C MET A 42 -8.70 8.33 -5.76
N THR A 43 -8.64 7.16 -6.39
CA THR A 43 -7.53 6.79 -7.27
C THR A 43 -7.54 7.73 -8.48
N ILE A 44 -6.40 8.38 -8.71
CA ILE A 44 -6.13 9.23 -9.85
C ILE A 44 -5.72 8.33 -11.02
N ASP A 45 -6.37 8.51 -12.16
CA ASP A 45 -6.05 7.72 -13.34
C ASP A 45 -5.35 8.60 -14.39
N MET A 46 -4.08 8.33 -14.62
CA MET A 46 -3.31 8.96 -15.69
C MET A 46 -3.38 8.08 -16.94
N PRO A 47 -3.43 8.65 -18.16
CA PRO A 47 -3.17 7.86 -19.36
C PRO A 47 -1.81 7.19 -19.21
N SER A 48 -1.79 5.86 -19.28
CA SER A 48 -0.57 5.06 -19.15
C SER A 48 -0.24 4.39 -20.49
N GLY A 49 1.05 4.11 -20.68
CA GLY A 49 1.59 3.33 -21.79
C GLY A 49 2.68 2.41 -21.29
N ALA A 50 3.35 1.70 -22.20
CA ALA A 50 4.49 0.87 -21.83
C ALA A 50 5.56 1.75 -21.13
N PHE A 51 5.83 1.44 -19.87
CA PHE A 51 6.99 1.97 -19.15
C PHE A 51 8.24 1.50 -19.90
N GLN A 52 9.27 2.36 -20.02
CA GLN A 52 10.51 2.09 -20.76
C GLN A 52 10.48 2.23 -22.29
N VAL A 53 9.70 3.16 -22.83
CA VAL A 53 10.02 3.67 -24.17
C VAL A 53 11.34 4.45 -24.13
N PRO A 54 12.30 4.17 -25.04
CA PRO A 54 13.47 5.03 -25.17
C PRO A 54 13.02 6.49 -25.34
N GLN A 55 13.62 7.41 -24.59
CA GLN A 55 13.29 8.85 -24.62
C GLN A 55 11.87 9.18 -24.12
N GLN A 56 11.38 8.45 -23.11
CA GLN A 56 10.19 8.87 -22.36
C GLN A 56 10.35 10.33 -21.89
N ALA A 57 9.29 11.13 -22.02
CA ALA A 57 9.30 12.51 -21.56
C ALA A 57 9.49 12.56 -20.03
N THR A 58 10.44 13.37 -19.58
CA THR A 58 10.86 13.44 -18.18
C THR A 58 9.72 13.87 -17.26
N PHE A 59 8.99 14.92 -17.63
CA PHE A 59 7.87 15.46 -16.87
C PHE A 59 6.59 14.65 -17.01
N TYR A 60 6.44 13.84 -18.07
CA TYR A 60 5.42 12.79 -18.07
C TYR A 60 5.73 11.75 -16.97
N ALA A 61 6.96 11.24 -16.92
CA ALA A 61 7.38 10.28 -15.91
C ALA A 61 7.27 10.86 -14.49
N PHE A 62 7.65 12.13 -14.29
CA PHE A 62 7.44 12.85 -13.03
C PHE A 62 5.95 12.92 -12.65
N THR A 63 5.09 13.39 -13.57
CA THR A 63 3.65 13.54 -13.32
C THR A 63 3.01 12.20 -12.95
N TRP A 64 3.34 11.14 -13.69
CA TRP A 64 2.87 9.80 -13.42
C TRP A 64 3.42 9.26 -12.09
N GLY A 65 4.71 9.40 -11.82
CA GLY A 65 5.36 8.94 -10.59
C GLY A 65 4.76 9.60 -9.34
N THR A 66 4.63 10.93 -9.35
CA THR A 66 3.98 11.68 -8.27
C THR A 66 2.53 11.25 -8.06
N THR A 67 1.78 11.06 -9.15
CA THR A 67 0.41 10.55 -9.09
C THR A 67 0.33 9.15 -8.47
N SER A 68 1.22 8.24 -8.87
CA SER A 68 1.32 6.90 -8.32
C SER A 68 1.65 6.91 -6.82
N HIS A 69 2.55 7.79 -6.38
CA HIS A 69 2.85 7.98 -4.96
C HIS A 69 1.65 8.50 -4.17
N VAL A 70 0.96 9.54 -4.66
CA VAL A 70 -0.26 10.06 -4.03
C VAL A 70 -1.34 8.98 -3.95
N ASN A 71 -1.55 8.20 -5.02
CA ASN A 71 -2.48 7.08 -5.02
C ASN A 71 -2.11 6.00 -3.99
N GLY A 72 -0.83 5.64 -3.89
CA GLY A 72 -0.34 4.71 -2.87
C GLY A 72 -0.59 5.22 -1.46
N PHE A 73 -0.31 6.49 -1.22
CA PHE A 73 -0.54 7.13 0.07
C PHE A 73 -2.02 7.16 0.47
N VAL A 74 -2.88 7.68 -0.42
CA VAL A 74 -4.34 7.74 -0.20
C VAL A 74 -4.89 6.33 0.03
N ARG A 75 -4.45 5.34 -0.76
CA ARG A 75 -4.83 3.94 -0.59
C ARG A 75 -4.46 3.42 0.80
N ASN A 76 -3.21 3.64 1.24
CA ASN A 76 -2.75 3.18 2.56
C ASN A 76 -3.61 3.71 3.71
N ILE A 77 -3.98 5.00 3.67
CA ILE A 77 -4.90 5.58 4.66
C ILE A 77 -6.28 4.92 4.59
N THR A 78 -6.86 4.82 3.40
CA THR A 78 -8.22 4.30 3.25
C THR A 78 -8.33 2.81 3.54
N ASN A 79 -7.26 2.04 3.34
CA ASN A 79 -7.27 0.60 3.64
C ASN A 79 -7.59 0.36 5.12
N VAL A 80 -7.06 1.17 6.04
CA VAL A 80 -7.40 1.06 7.47
C VAL A 80 -8.90 1.27 7.70
N ILE A 81 -9.52 2.25 7.02
CA ILE A 81 -10.97 2.47 7.09
C ILE A 81 -11.72 1.26 6.56
N GLU A 82 -11.36 0.81 5.35
CA GLU A 82 -11.98 -0.32 4.65
C GLU A 82 -11.94 -1.58 5.52
N ASP A 83 -10.77 -1.89 6.10
CA ASP A 83 -10.55 -3.03 6.99
C ASP A 83 -11.43 -3.00 8.24
N VAL A 84 -11.54 -1.83 8.88
CA VAL A 84 -12.35 -1.68 10.10
C VAL A 84 -13.84 -1.84 9.76
N VAL A 85 -14.30 -1.30 8.62
CA VAL A 85 -15.71 -1.34 8.21
C VAL A 85 -16.11 -2.61 7.44
N GLU A 86 -15.17 -3.52 7.16
CA GLU A 86 -15.49 -4.87 6.69
C GLU A 86 -16.28 -5.68 7.74
N LEU A 87 -16.09 -5.35 9.03
CA LEU A 87 -16.87 -5.92 10.12
C LEU A 87 -18.24 -5.25 10.25
N PRO A 88 -19.25 -5.92 10.84
CA PRO A 88 -20.48 -5.24 11.24
C PRO A 88 -20.19 -4.12 12.26
N PRO A 89 -20.97 -3.03 12.26
CA PRO A 89 -20.83 -1.99 13.27
C PRO A 89 -21.09 -2.56 14.68
N THR A 90 -20.26 -2.16 15.65
CA THR A 90 -20.39 -2.55 17.05
C THR A 90 -21.42 -1.71 17.80
N ASP A 91 -21.69 -0.50 17.32
CA ASP A 91 -22.76 0.37 17.80
C ASP A 91 -23.39 1.15 16.64
N THR A 92 -24.71 1.25 16.63
CA THR A 92 -25.47 1.99 15.61
C THR A 92 -26.93 2.14 16.06
N ASP A 93 -27.56 3.25 15.69
CA ASP A 93 -29.02 3.40 15.76
C ASP A 93 -29.73 2.96 14.46
N GLY A 94 -28.96 2.45 13.50
CA GLY A 94 -29.38 2.02 12.18
C GLY A 94 -29.75 3.15 11.22
N ARG A 95 -29.51 4.43 11.54
CA ARG A 95 -29.94 5.57 10.70
C ARG A 95 -29.02 6.79 10.72
N SER A 96 -28.72 7.29 11.92
CA SER A 96 -28.03 8.57 12.12
C SER A 96 -26.56 8.40 12.43
N TYR A 97 -26.13 7.25 12.96
CA TYR A 97 -24.71 6.98 13.13
C TYR A 97 -24.38 5.48 13.11
N ALA A 98 -23.13 5.17 12.83
CA ALA A 98 -22.56 3.83 12.98
C ALA A 98 -21.11 3.91 13.48
N VAL A 99 -20.73 2.94 14.31
CA VAL A 99 -19.39 2.79 14.88
C VAL A 99 -18.90 1.39 14.55
N TRP A 100 -17.72 1.30 13.96
CA TRP A 100 -17.01 0.06 13.66
C TRP A 100 -15.75 -0.04 14.50
N GLY A 101 -15.47 -1.23 15.03
CA GLY A 101 -14.36 -1.48 15.95
C GLY A 101 -14.77 -1.48 17.43
N PRO A 102 -13.84 -1.71 18.38
CA PRO A 102 -12.39 -1.72 18.17
C PRO A 102 -11.91 -2.84 17.25
N TRP A 103 -10.99 -2.52 16.35
CA TRP A 103 -10.35 -3.47 15.45
C TRP A 103 -8.83 -3.33 15.55
N THR A 104 -8.12 -4.43 15.55
CA THR A 104 -6.67 -4.46 15.69
C THR A 104 -6.11 -5.43 14.66
N GLU A 105 -5.26 -4.95 13.76
CA GLU A 105 -4.57 -5.81 12.81
C GLU A 105 -3.58 -6.74 13.54
N PRO A 106 -3.36 -7.99 13.07
CA PRO A 106 -2.26 -8.81 13.56
C PRO A 106 -0.93 -8.04 13.50
N LEU A 107 -0.14 -8.08 14.58
CA LEU A 107 1.11 -7.33 14.71
C LEU A 107 1.00 -5.80 14.56
N SER A 108 -0.18 -5.17 14.64
CA SER A 108 -0.25 -3.71 14.79
C SER A 108 -0.21 -3.32 16.27
N PRO A 109 0.63 -2.37 16.69
CA PRO A 109 0.62 -1.86 18.07
C PRO A 109 -0.59 -0.95 18.34
N ALA A 110 -1.44 -0.68 17.36
CA ALA A 110 -2.61 0.21 17.47
C ALA A 110 -3.94 -0.54 17.33
N THR A 111 -4.94 -0.05 18.05
CA THR A 111 -6.35 -0.42 17.90
C THR A 111 -7.10 0.75 17.26
N TRP A 112 -7.98 0.44 16.31
CA TRP A 112 -8.67 1.40 15.45
C TRP A 112 -10.18 1.36 15.65
N ARG A 113 -10.82 2.51 15.46
CA ARG A 113 -12.28 2.66 15.42
C ARG A 113 -12.67 3.68 14.36
N VAL A 114 -13.72 3.36 13.60
CA VAL A 114 -14.33 4.29 12.65
C VAL A 114 -15.72 4.68 13.16
N ARG A 115 -16.03 5.97 13.18
CA ARG A 115 -17.36 6.50 13.46
C ARG A 115 -17.83 7.33 12.28
N VAL A 116 -19.09 7.16 11.89
CA VAL A 116 -19.77 8.00 10.90
C VAL A 116 -21.05 8.53 11.52
N ASP A 117 -21.26 9.83 11.40
CA ASP A 117 -22.44 10.57 11.85
C ASP A 117 -23.11 11.25 10.65
N ARG A 118 -24.41 11.04 10.48
CA ARG A 118 -25.21 11.79 9.52
C ARG A 118 -25.51 13.18 10.09
N VAL A 119 -25.16 14.20 9.33
CA VAL A 119 -25.40 15.61 9.64
C VAL A 119 -26.34 16.26 8.63
N ALA A 120 -26.68 17.53 8.83
CA ALA A 120 -27.67 18.22 8.00
C ALA A 120 -27.30 18.23 6.50
N ASP A 121 -26.01 18.41 6.20
CA ASP A 121 -25.49 18.60 4.86
C ASP A 121 -24.62 17.43 4.37
N GLY A 122 -24.69 16.26 5.02
CA GLY A 122 -23.88 15.10 4.61
C GLY A 122 -23.55 14.17 5.77
N PHE A 123 -22.30 13.76 5.82
CA PHE A 123 -21.77 12.84 6.84
C PHE A 123 -20.44 13.33 7.36
N ASP A 124 -20.31 13.39 8.68
CA ASP A 124 -19.03 13.56 9.35
C ASP A 124 -18.48 12.18 9.71
N TYR A 125 -17.17 11.99 9.63
CA TYR A 125 -16.54 10.75 10.04
C TYR A 125 -15.21 10.98 10.74
N THR A 126 -14.87 10.05 11.62
CA THR A 126 -13.64 10.08 12.41
C THR A 126 -13.05 8.68 12.48
N VAL A 127 -11.74 8.59 12.27
CA VAL A 127 -10.94 7.41 12.57
C VAL A 127 -10.12 7.70 13.80
N GLN A 128 -10.38 6.93 14.85
CA GLN A 128 -9.67 7.02 16.11
C GLN A 128 -8.73 5.85 16.26
N ALA A 129 -7.61 6.08 16.92
CA ALA A 129 -6.68 5.02 17.26
C ALA A 129 -6.08 5.22 18.65
N TRP A 130 -5.65 4.13 19.28
CA TRP A 130 -4.91 4.14 20.55
C TRP A 130 -3.94 2.96 20.61
N PRO A 131 -2.91 3.00 21.47
CA PRO A 131 -2.03 1.86 21.68
C PRO A 131 -2.84 0.64 22.13
N ARG A 132 -2.51 -0.54 21.61
CA ARG A 132 -3.22 -1.82 21.84
C ARG A 132 -3.44 -2.14 23.32
N GLU A 133 -2.47 -1.81 24.17
CA GLU A 133 -2.54 -2.06 25.62
C GLU A 133 -3.23 -0.95 26.43
N ALA A 134 -3.46 0.21 25.82
CA ALA A 134 -4.13 1.32 26.46
C ALA A 134 -5.65 1.13 26.45
N ASP A 135 -6.32 1.80 27.40
CA ASP A 135 -7.78 1.91 27.34
C ASP A 135 -8.21 2.91 26.26
N GLU A 136 -9.46 2.79 25.85
CA GLU A 136 -10.07 3.66 24.83
C GLU A 136 -10.02 5.17 25.20
N GLY A 137 -9.84 5.52 26.47
CA GLY A 137 -9.63 6.91 26.90
C GLY A 137 -8.33 7.52 26.39
N ALA A 138 -7.40 6.71 25.86
CA ALA A 138 -6.18 7.15 25.17
C ALA A 138 -6.38 7.37 23.67
N ALA A 139 -7.60 7.20 23.13
CA ALA A 139 -7.89 7.40 21.72
C ALA A 139 -7.55 8.82 21.26
N VAL A 140 -6.84 8.89 20.13
CA VAL A 140 -6.57 10.11 19.38
C VAL A 140 -7.28 10.06 18.03
N ASP A 141 -7.73 11.20 17.55
CA ASP A 141 -8.29 11.32 16.20
C ASP A 141 -7.14 11.33 15.20
N VAL A 142 -7.01 10.25 14.43
CA VAL A 142 -5.98 10.11 13.38
C VAL A 142 -6.49 10.64 12.05
N LEU A 143 -7.79 10.48 11.78
CA LEU A 143 -8.44 11.04 10.61
C LEU A 143 -9.78 11.67 10.98
N THR A 144 -10.06 12.84 10.42
CA THR A 144 -11.39 13.46 10.47
C THR A 144 -11.81 13.86 9.06
N GLY A 145 -13.10 13.80 8.75
CA GLY A 145 -13.57 14.21 7.43
C GLY A 145 -15.06 14.45 7.35
N HIS A 146 -15.44 15.01 6.20
CA HIS A 146 -16.82 15.29 5.83
C HIS A 146 -17.07 14.82 4.39
N HIS A 147 -18.26 14.27 4.14
CA HIS A 147 -18.73 13.88 2.81
C HIS A 147 -20.15 14.38 2.55
N SER A 148 -20.30 15.14 1.47
CA SER A 148 -21.57 15.60 0.92
C SER A 148 -21.94 14.73 -0.29
N PRO A 149 -22.87 13.76 -0.16
CA PRO A 149 -23.20 12.84 -1.25
C PRO A 149 -23.91 13.55 -2.41
N ARG A 150 -23.68 13.08 -3.63
CA ARG A 150 -24.41 13.48 -4.85
C ARG A 150 -25.13 12.27 -5.46
N PRO A 151 -26.16 12.47 -6.32
CA PRO A 151 -26.84 11.37 -6.98
C PRO A 151 -25.87 10.47 -7.76
N GLY A 152 -25.85 9.18 -7.41
CA GLY A 152 -24.95 8.17 -7.97
C GLY A 152 -24.13 7.51 -6.87
N ALA A 153 -23.83 6.22 -7.03
CA ALA A 153 -22.99 5.52 -6.06
C ALA A 153 -21.60 6.17 -6.03
N ARG A 154 -21.10 6.46 -4.83
CA ARG A 154 -19.74 6.99 -4.59
C ARG A 154 -19.46 8.32 -5.30
N ARG A 155 -20.50 9.14 -5.50
CA ARG A 155 -20.37 10.51 -6.00
C ARG A 155 -20.61 11.47 -4.85
N GLY A 156 -19.95 12.61 -4.91
CA GLY A 156 -20.07 13.62 -3.88
C GLY A 156 -18.83 14.51 -3.85
N GLU A 157 -18.83 15.41 -2.91
CA GLU A 157 -17.66 16.22 -2.56
C GLU A 157 -17.35 16.01 -1.08
N GLY A 158 -16.11 16.23 -0.71
CA GLY A 158 -15.72 16.07 0.67
C GLY A 158 -14.29 16.47 0.92
N GLN A 159 -13.92 16.42 2.18
CA GLN A 159 -12.56 16.64 2.62
C GLN A 159 -12.25 15.77 3.82
N TRP A 160 -10.99 15.39 3.97
CA TRP A 160 -10.50 14.77 5.19
C TRP A 160 -9.08 15.25 5.51
N ARG A 161 -8.75 15.17 6.79
CA ARG A 161 -7.47 15.51 7.39
C ARG A 161 -6.93 14.29 8.12
N TYR A 162 -5.71 13.91 7.79
CA TYR A 162 -4.96 12.83 8.40
C TYR A 162 -3.78 13.41 9.18
N ASP A 163 -3.74 13.16 10.49
CA ASP A 163 -2.69 13.63 11.38
C ASP A 163 -1.61 12.55 11.52
N LEU A 164 -0.47 12.75 10.84
CA LEU A 164 0.65 11.80 10.85
C LEU A 164 1.28 11.72 12.24
N SER A 165 1.26 12.81 13.00
CA SER A 165 1.81 12.86 14.35
C SER A 165 0.95 12.05 15.32
N ALA A 166 -0.37 12.16 15.21
CA ALA A 166 -1.31 11.32 15.95
C ALA A 166 -1.16 9.84 15.56
N ALA A 167 -1.08 9.54 14.26
CA ALA A 167 -0.86 8.17 13.77
C ALA A 167 0.45 7.56 14.31
N ARG A 168 1.55 8.33 14.26
CA ARG A 168 2.85 7.93 14.81
C ARG A 168 2.81 7.71 16.33
N SER A 169 2.02 8.47 17.06
CA SER A 169 1.90 8.32 18.52
C SER A 169 1.31 6.97 18.96
N VAL A 170 0.54 6.32 18.08
CA VAL A 170 -0.11 5.02 18.36
C VAL A 170 0.56 3.86 17.62
N ASP A 171 1.18 4.12 16.47
CA ASP A 171 1.89 3.14 15.67
C ASP A 171 3.14 3.75 14.99
N PRO A 172 4.23 3.95 15.75
CA PRO A 172 5.44 4.60 15.24
C PRO A 172 6.21 3.76 14.22
N ILE A 173 5.82 2.49 14.01
CA ILE A 173 6.50 1.58 13.09
C ILE A 173 5.90 1.69 11.69
N ALA A 174 4.58 1.86 11.55
CA ALA A 174 3.96 2.13 10.25
C ALA A 174 3.99 3.60 9.89
N HIS A 175 4.05 4.48 10.89
CA HIS A 175 3.99 5.92 10.70
C HIS A 175 5.26 6.54 11.27
N ASP A 176 6.30 6.59 10.44
CA ASP A 176 7.55 7.26 10.76
C ASP A 176 7.54 8.76 10.40
N ALA A 177 6.48 9.21 9.73
CA ALA A 177 6.31 10.59 9.33
C ALA A 177 5.63 11.45 10.41
N LEU A 178 5.93 12.75 10.39
CA LEU A 178 5.23 13.80 11.12
C LEU A 178 4.50 14.72 10.13
N GLY A 179 3.70 15.64 10.66
CA GLY A 179 2.95 16.63 9.88
C GLY A 179 1.50 16.22 9.64
N VAL A 180 0.89 16.81 8.62
CA VAL A 180 -0.54 16.65 8.33
C VAL A 180 -0.74 16.49 6.84
N ILE A 181 -1.72 15.65 6.48
CA ILE A 181 -2.16 15.53 5.10
C ILE A 181 -3.64 15.83 5.02
N GLU A 182 -4.00 16.75 4.13
CA GLU A 182 -5.38 17.13 3.86
C GLU A 182 -5.72 16.77 2.42
N VAL A 183 -6.90 16.19 2.24
CA VAL A 183 -7.41 15.82 0.93
C VAL A 183 -8.80 16.40 0.77
N ALA A 184 -8.98 17.21 -0.26
CA ALA A 184 -10.29 17.66 -0.72
C ALA A 184 -10.60 17.01 -2.07
N TYR A 185 -11.85 16.60 -2.27
CA TYR A 185 -12.25 15.92 -3.50
C TYR A 185 -13.63 16.35 -3.98
N ASP A 186 -13.82 16.31 -5.30
CA ASP A 186 -15.12 16.31 -5.96
C ASP A 186 -15.15 15.12 -6.94
N LEU A 187 -16.04 14.17 -6.70
CA LEU A 187 -16.27 12.97 -7.51
C LEU A 187 -17.49 13.15 -8.44
N GLY A 188 -17.57 14.33 -9.04
CA GLY A 188 -18.59 14.77 -10.00
C GLY A 188 -18.37 14.22 -11.42
N ASP A 189 -18.83 14.96 -12.42
CA ASP A 189 -18.59 14.61 -13.84
C ASP A 189 -17.17 15.00 -14.26
N THR A 190 -16.65 16.07 -13.64
CA THR A 190 -15.24 16.39 -13.58
C THR A 190 -14.76 15.95 -12.21
N ARG A 191 -13.83 15.00 -12.17
CA ARG A 191 -13.22 14.57 -10.92
C ARG A 191 -12.13 15.56 -10.55
N GLN A 192 -12.08 15.95 -9.29
CA GLN A 192 -11.01 16.79 -8.76
C GLN A 192 -10.51 16.18 -7.45
N LEU A 193 -9.20 16.17 -7.30
CA LEU A 193 -8.52 15.83 -6.05
C LEU A 193 -7.49 16.91 -5.76
N GLU A 194 -7.54 17.49 -4.58
CA GLU A 194 -6.52 18.40 -4.06
C GLU A 194 -5.93 17.77 -2.81
N VAL A 195 -4.61 17.67 -2.75
CA VAL A 195 -3.87 17.06 -1.65
C VAL A 195 -2.83 18.05 -1.15
N THR A 196 -2.89 18.37 0.13
CA THR A 196 -1.93 19.22 0.82
C THR A 196 -1.14 18.37 1.79
N PHE A 197 0.18 18.41 1.68
CA PHE A 197 1.12 17.93 2.66
C PHE A 197 1.62 19.16 3.41
N ASP A 198 1.38 19.21 4.71
CA ASP A 198 1.75 20.33 5.57
C ASP A 198 2.81 19.87 6.58
N GLU A 199 4.02 20.42 6.45
CA GLU A 199 5.19 20.13 7.28
C GLU A 199 5.49 18.62 7.41
N VAL A 200 5.36 17.87 6.30
CA VAL A 200 5.55 16.43 6.33
C VAL A 200 7.04 16.09 6.40
N GLN A 201 7.44 15.42 7.47
CA GLN A 201 8.82 15.00 7.72
C GLN A 201 8.87 13.48 7.88
N GLY A 202 9.46 12.77 6.92
CA GLY A 202 9.62 11.32 6.96
C GLY A 202 11.00 10.87 7.45
N ARG A 203 11.20 9.56 7.67
CA ARG A 203 12.50 9.01 8.11
C ARG A 203 13.68 9.35 7.19
N PHE A 204 13.44 9.42 5.88
CA PHE A 204 14.47 9.67 4.87
C PHE A 204 14.65 11.15 4.54
N SER A 205 13.88 12.05 5.18
CA SER A 205 14.01 13.48 4.98
C SER A 205 14.13 14.17 6.33
N ALA A 206 15.34 14.64 6.64
CA ALA A 206 15.57 15.40 7.86
C ALA A 206 14.77 16.71 7.91
N GLN A 207 14.30 17.21 6.77
CA GLN A 207 13.58 18.46 6.64
C GLN A 207 12.08 18.23 6.38
N ALA A 208 11.23 18.98 7.06
CA ALA A 208 9.80 19.01 6.77
C ALA A 208 9.57 19.57 5.37
N THR A 209 8.68 18.94 4.61
CA THR A 209 8.32 19.32 3.23
C THR A 209 6.85 19.65 3.19
N SER A 210 6.52 20.79 2.61
CA SER A 210 5.14 21.13 2.31
C SER A 210 4.94 20.98 0.81
N THR A 211 3.80 20.47 0.40
CA THR A 211 3.52 20.19 -1.00
C THR A 211 2.04 20.33 -1.26
N LEU A 212 1.69 20.97 -2.37
CA LEU A 212 0.34 21.11 -2.83
C LEU A 212 0.19 20.42 -4.18
N TYR A 213 -0.76 19.52 -4.26
CA TYR A 213 -1.09 18.74 -5.42
C TYR A 213 -2.54 18.98 -5.80
N ARG A 214 -2.82 19.17 -7.08
CA ARG A 214 -4.19 19.16 -7.60
C ARG A 214 -4.27 18.43 -8.92
N TYR A 215 -5.22 17.52 -8.98
CA TYR A 215 -5.59 16.78 -10.17
C TYR A 215 -7.01 17.11 -10.59
N THR A 216 -7.20 17.29 -11.90
CA THR A 216 -8.53 17.35 -12.49
C THR A 216 -8.64 16.39 -13.67
N GLU A 217 -9.77 15.71 -13.78
CA GLU A 217 -10.09 14.79 -14.86
C GLU A 217 -11.48 15.09 -15.40
N ALA A 218 -11.56 15.43 -16.67
CA ALA A 218 -12.80 15.55 -17.39
C ALA A 218 -13.39 14.17 -17.72
N ALA A 219 -14.68 14.13 -18.05
CA ALA A 219 -15.38 12.89 -18.40
C ALA A 219 -14.79 12.15 -19.61
N ASP A 220 -14.04 12.83 -20.48
CA ASP A 220 -13.34 12.24 -21.62
C ASP A 220 -11.89 11.82 -21.29
N ARG A 221 -11.47 11.89 -20.02
CA ARG A 221 -10.12 11.57 -19.52
C ARG A 221 -9.02 12.57 -19.89
N ALA A 222 -9.38 13.71 -20.49
CA ALA A 222 -8.49 14.87 -20.48
C ALA A 222 -8.27 15.31 -19.04
N GLY A 223 -7.09 15.80 -18.70
CA GLY A 223 -6.83 16.21 -17.33
C GLY A 223 -5.67 17.16 -17.15
N THR A 224 -5.58 17.65 -15.92
CA THR A 224 -4.50 18.52 -15.46
C THR A 224 -3.91 17.97 -14.18
N PHE A 225 -2.61 18.18 -14.02
CA PHE A 225 -1.87 17.96 -12.80
C PHE A 225 -1.17 19.28 -12.47
N ASP A 226 -1.38 19.76 -11.26
CA ASP A 226 -0.71 20.92 -10.70
C ASP A 226 0.05 20.47 -9.45
N PHE A 227 1.31 20.85 -9.34
CA PHE A 227 2.17 20.47 -8.24
C PHE A 227 3.03 21.66 -7.84
N ILE A 228 3.06 21.95 -6.55
CA ILE A 228 3.94 22.95 -5.95
C ILE A 228 4.62 22.31 -4.75
N SER A 229 5.95 22.39 -4.67
CA SER A 229 6.70 21.81 -3.57
C SER A 229 8.00 22.57 -3.33
N ASN A 230 8.50 22.53 -2.09
CA ASN A 230 9.83 23.00 -1.73
C ASN A 230 10.80 21.81 -1.72
N LEU A 231 11.51 21.60 -2.83
CA LEU A 231 12.40 20.46 -3.03
C LEU A 231 13.83 20.93 -3.24
N ASN A 232 14.81 20.16 -2.80
CA ASN A 232 16.18 20.35 -3.27
C ASN A 232 16.28 19.67 -4.64
N ILE A 233 16.48 20.43 -5.70
CA ILE A 233 16.59 19.85 -7.06
C ILE A 233 18.03 19.46 -7.42
N ASP A 234 18.99 19.73 -6.55
CA ASP A 234 20.43 19.45 -6.68
C ASP A 234 20.88 18.41 -5.61
N GLU A 235 20.11 17.34 -5.38
CA GLU A 235 20.39 16.33 -4.32
C GLU A 235 21.78 15.68 -4.38
N ASP A 236 22.43 15.69 -5.55
CA ASP A 236 23.77 15.13 -5.78
C ASP A 236 24.92 16.06 -5.34
N ASP A 237 24.65 17.35 -5.07
CA ASP A 237 25.65 18.32 -4.62
C ASP A 237 25.39 18.72 -3.15
N PRO A 238 26.14 18.18 -2.18
CA PRO A 238 25.93 18.50 -0.77
C PRO A 238 26.25 19.96 -0.41
N ALA A 239 26.84 20.74 -1.32
CA ALA A 239 27.02 22.18 -1.14
C ALA A 239 25.80 23.01 -1.56
N LYS A 240 24.81 22.36 -2.18
CA LYS A 240 23.53 22.92 -2.61
C LYS A 240 22.40 22.18 -1.89
N ASP A 241 22.21 22.53 -0.63
CA ASP A 241 21.24 21.91 0.26
C ASP A 241 19.98 22.77 0.45
N ARG A 242 19.88 23.90 -0.25
CA ARG A 242 18.71 24.77 -0.18
C ARG A 242 17.61 24.17 -1.05
N ARG A 243 16.38 24.55 -0.74
CA ARG A 243 15.19 24.05 -1.43
C ARG A 243 14.65 25.09 -2.37
N GLU A 244 14.49 24.72 -3.63
CA GLU A 244 13.80 25.50 -4.64
C GLU A 244 12.29 25.33 -4.48
N LEU A 245 11.57 26.42 -4.76
CA LEU A 245 10.16 26.34 -5.05
C LEU A 245 9.98 25.81 -6.47
N LEU A 246 9.54 24.56 -6.58
CA LEU A 246 9.20 23.91 -7.84
C LEU A 246 7.69 24.00 -8.09
N GLN A 247 7.31 24.57 -9.22
CA GLN A 247 5.94 24.61 -9.71
C GLN A 247 5.85 23.82 -11.03
N VAL A 248 4.96 22.84 -11.10
CA VAL A 248 4.75 22.00 -12.28
C VAL A 248 3.27 21.98 -12.63
N ARG A 249 2.96 22.32 -13.89
CA ARG A 249 1.62 22.11 -14.47
C ARG A 249 1.72 21.20 -15.67
N ALA A 250 1.15 20.00 -15.57
CA ALA A 250 1.00 19.08 -16.68
C ALA A 250 -0.46 19.02 -17.15
N ARG A 251 -0.65 18.89 -18.46
CA ARG A 251 -1.96 18.82 -19.13
C ARG A 251 -1.89 17.80 -20.25
N TRP A 252 -2.93 16.99 -20.42
CA TRP A 252 -2.98 15.97 -21.48
C TRP A 252 -4.36 15.90 -22.14
N LEU A 253 -4.36 15.44 -23.39
CA LEU A 253 -5.56 15.13 -24.14
C LEU A 253 -6.04 13.71 -23.78
N PRO A 254 -7.32 13.36 -24.03
CA PRO A 254 -7.87 12.01 -23.83
C PRO A 254 -7.04 10.88 -24.45
N THR A 255 -6.33 11.17 -25.54
CA THR A 255 -5.53 10.20 -26.28
C THR A 255 -4.12 10.00 -25.72
N GLY A 256 -3.69 10.78 -24.71
CA GLY A 256 -2.38 10.67 -24.07
C GLY A 256 -1.38 11.82 -24.33
N PRO A 257 -1.31 12.48 -25.52
CA PRO A 257 -0.37 13.58 -25.75
C PRO A 257 -0.57 14.69 -24.73
N GLY A 258 0.53 15.28 -24.28
CA GLY A 258 0.47 16.33 -23.28
C GLY A 258 1.66 17.28 -23.30
N ARG A 259 1.61 18.19 -22.33
CA ARG A 259 2.59 19.25 -22.07
C ARG A 259 2.75 19.42 -20.57
N ALA A 260 3.99 19.63 -20.14
CA ALA A 260 4.33 20.12 -18.82
C ALA A 260 5.01 21.49 -18.93
N ASP A 261 4.61 22.40 -18.06
CA ASP A 261 5.19 23.72 -17.86
C ASP A 261 5.72 23.79 -16.43
N VAL A 262 7.00 24.10 -16.28
CA VAL A 262 7.74 24.00 -15.03
C VAL A 262 8.44 25.32 -14.75
N LEU A 263 8.42 25.73 -13.48
CA LEU A 263 9.13 26.89 -12.98
C LEU A 263 9.80 26.50 -11.66
N ALA A 264 11.12 26.65 -11.59
CA ALA A 264 11.85 26.61 -10.33
C ALA A 264 12.39 28.01 -9.98
N THR A 265 12.27 28.38 -8.71
CA THR A 265 12.69 29.68 -8.15
C THR A 265 13.26 29.47 -6.74
N HIS A 266 13.93 30.48 -6.18
CA HIS A 266 14.48 30.46 -4.82
C HIS A 266 15.55 29.35 -4.61
N GLY A 267 15.87 28.99 -3.37
CA GLY A 267 16.83 27.93 -3.06
C GLY A 267 18.28 28.27 -3.43
N ASP A 268 18.93 27.36 -4.16
CA ASP A 268 20.28 27.51 -4.69
C ASP A 268 20.31 28.26 -6.03
N LEU A 269 19.15 28.65 -6.56
CA LEU A 269 19.09 29.61 -7.67
C LEU A 269 19.48 31.01 -7.16
N PRO A 270 20.39 31.73 -7.85
CA PRO A 270 20.69 33.11 -7.53
C PRO A 270 19.43 33.96 -7.41
N ALA A 271 19.39 34.88 -6.44
CA ALA A 271 18.24 35.76 -6.22
C ALA A 271 17.78 36.45 -7.52
N GLY A 272 16.48 36.38 -7.81
CA GLY A 272 15.86 36.90 -9.02
C GLY A 272 16.07 36.04 -10.27
N LEU A 273 16.72 34.88 -10.14
CA LEU A 273 16.81 33.88 -11.20
C LEU A 273 15.66 32.88 -11.11
N GLN A 274 15.18 32.47 -12.27
CA GLN A 274 14.25 31.37 -12.43
C GLN A 274 14.78 30.37 -13.47
N ALA A 275 14.38 29.11 -13.30
CA ALA A 275 14.56 28.07 -14.29
C ALA A 275 13.20 27.68 -14.85
N ASP A 276 12.99 27.98 -16.13
CA ASP A 276 11.78 27.66 -16.86
C ASP A 276 12.03 26.42 -17.72
N VAL A 277 11.14 25.42 -17.62
CA VAL A 277 11.19 24.25 -18.49
C VAL A 277 9.82 23.98 -19.09
N VAL A 278 9.78 23.72 -20.39
CA VAL A 278 8.58 23.26 -21.09
C VAL A 278 8.91 21.95 -21.76
N GLU A 279 8.10 20.92 -21.55
CA GLU A 279 8.24 19.64 -22.24
C GLU A 279 6.91 19.16 -22.80
N CYS A 280 6.92 18.61 -24.02
CA CYS A 280 5.77 18.03 -24.67
C CYS A 280 6.02 16.56 -25.04
N TRP A 281 4.95 15.76 -25.05
CA TRP A 281 5.01 14.35 -25.42
C TRP A 281 3.85 13.94 -26.33
N GLY A 282 4.08 12.89 -27.11
CA GLY A 282 3.09 12.30 -28.02
C GLY A 282 2.27 11.17 -27.39
N GLU A 283 1.50 10.46 -28.21
CA GLU A 283 0.64 9.32 -27.77
C GLU A 283 1.46 8.14 -27.21
N ALA A 284 2.72 8.01 -27.62
CA ALA A 284 3.64 7.01 -27.09
C ALA A 284 4.37 7.48 -25.82
N PHE A 285 4.02 8.64 -25.27
CA PHE A 285 4.66 9.26 -24.10
C PHE A 285 6.16 9.58 -24.26
N THR A 286 6.68 9.48 -25.49
CA THR A 286 8.02 9.93 -25.87
C THR A 286 8.04 11.44 -26.02
N ARG A 287 9.15 12.07 -25.63
CA ARG A 287 9.36 13.51 -25.78
C ARG A 287 9.31 13.93 -27.25
N THR A 288 8.50 14.95 -27.55
CA THR A 288 8.40 15.57 -28.89
C THR A 288 9.03 16.95 -28.93
N PHE A 289 9.09 17.63 -27.79
CA PHE A 289 9.72 18.93 -27.63
C PHE A 289 10.16 19.14 -26.17
N ILE A 290 11.28 19.83 -25.97
CA ILE A 290 11.68 20.38 -24.68
C ILE A 290 12.42 21.70 -24.88
N SER A 291 12.18 22.63 -23.96
CA SER A 291 12.84 23.94 -23.89
C SER A 291 13.27 24.20 -22.46
N TYR A 292 14.51 24.61 -22.28
CA TYR A 292 15.08 25.07 -21.03
C TYR A 292 15.47 26.53 -21.17
N ASP A 293 14.98 27.39 -20.28
CA ASP A 293 15.40 28.79 -20.16
C ASP A 293 15.81 29.05 -18.72
N ILE A 294 17.13 29.14 -18.50
CA ILE A 294 17.75 29.35 -17.19
C ILE A 294 18.83 30.41 -17.34
N ALA A 295 18.60 31.60 -16.80
CA ALA A 295 19.54 32.72 -16.85
C ALA A 295 19.95 33.13 -18.28
N ALA A 296 21.21 32.91 -18.63
CA ALA A 296 21.77 33.16 -19.96
C ALA A 296 21.84 31.88 -20.81
N PHE A 297 21.33 30.76 -20.31
CA PHE A 297 21.29 29.48 -20.99
C PHE A 297 19.88 29.22 -21.51
N HIS A 298 19.78 29.14 -22.84
CA HIS A 298 18.56 28.74 -23.55
C HIS A 298 18.90 27.54 -24.43
N ALA A 299 18.10 26.47 -24.33
CA ALA A 299 18.26 25.28 -25.16
C ALA A 299 16.91 24.65 -25.51
N ASP A 300 16.71 24.37 -26.79
CA ASP A 300 15.53 23.68 -27.31
C ASP A 300 15.94 22.37 -28.00
N ASP A 301 15.11 21.33 -27.87
CA ASP A 301 15.22 20.06 -28.59
C ASP A 301 13.83 19.60 -29.05
N GLY A 302 13.69 19.13 -30.29
CA GLY A 302 12.41 18.71 -30.88
C GLY A 302 11.61 19.79 -31.62
N ASP A 303 10.30 19.57 -31.80
CA ASP A 303 9.39 20.45 -32.56
C ASP A 303 8.28 21.03 -31.66
N ALA A 304 8.38 22.32 -31.35
CA ALA A 304 7.37 23.02 -30.53
C ALA A 304 5.95 22.96 -31.14
N ALA A 305 5.83 22.82 -32.47
CA ALA A 305 4.52 22.70 -33.13
C ALA A 305 3.87 21.32 -32.87
N ALA A 306 4.62 20.33 -32.37
CA ALA A 306 4.09 19.04 -31.95
C ALA A 306 3.48 19.07 -30.53
N CYS A 307 3.57 20.19 -29.81
CA CYS A 307 2.93 20.36 -28.51
C CYS A 307 1.40 20.42 -28.67
N PRO A 308 0.62 19.62 -27.92
CA PRO A 308 -0.85 19.66 -27.98
C PRO A 308 -1.42 20.96 -27.39
N TYR A 309 -0.63 21.67 -26.59
CA TYR A 309 -0.98 22.96 -25.98
C TYR A 309 0.06 24.00 -26.39
N ALA A 310 -0.38 25.12 -26.98
CA ALA A 310 0.53 26.17 -27.45
C ALA A 310 1.00 27.11 -26.34
N GLU A 311 0.10 27.42 -25.40
CA GLU A 311 0.35 28.40 -24.34
C GLU A 311 0.93 27.75 -23.11
N ARG A 312 1.92 28.43 -22.51
CA ARG A 312 2.45 28.11 -21.19
C ARG A 312 1.41 28.44 -20.13
N GLU A 313 1.22 27.54 -19.18
CA GLU A 313 0.42 27.80 -17.98
C GLU A 313 1.17 27.30 -16.75
N LEU A 314 1.16 28.07 -15.66
CA LEU A 314 1.65 27.61 -14.37
C LEU A 314 0.47 27.26 -13.45
N PRO A 315 0.71 26.46 -12.39
CA PRO A 315 -0.30 26.20 -11.38
C PRO A 315 -0.87 27.49 -10.80
N THR A 316 -2.18 27.50 -10.54
CA THR A 316 -2.85 28.61 -9.86
C THR A 316 -3.74 28.09 -8.74
N PHE A 317 -3.43 28.43 -7.50
CA PHE A 317 -4.20 28.01 -6.33
C PHE A 317 -4.82 29.23 -5.68
N VAL A 318 -6.13 29.18 -5.43
CA VAL A 318 -6.86 30.32 -4.88
C VAL A 318 -6.41 30.52 -3.43
N GLY A 319 -5.90 31.71 -3.11
CA GLY A 319 -5.46 32.04 -1.76
C GLY A 319 -4.08 31.51 -1.39
N PHE A 320 -3.38 30.85 -2.32
CA PHE A 320 -1.99 30.46 -2.16
C PHE A 320 -1.09 31.53 -2.79
N ASP A 321 -0.14 32.03 -2.01
CA ASP A 321 0.92 32.91 -2.48
C ASP A 321 2.21 32.09 -2.57
N PRO A 322 2.68 31.74 -3.79
CA PRO A 322 3.91 30.97 -3.96
C PRO A 322 5.13 31.69 -3.37
N ASP A 323 5.15 33.02 -3.37
CA ASP A 323 6.27 33.79 -2.83
C ASP A 323 6.27 33.74 -1.29
N ALA A 324 5.09 33.69 -0.66
CA ALA A 324 4.98 33.48 0.79
C ALA A 324 5.32 32.03 1.20
N PHE A 325 5.15 31.07 0.29
CA PHE A 325 5.55 29.69 0.50
C PHE A 325 7.07 29.50 0.39
N ALA A 326 7.72 30.36 -0.40
CA ALA A 326 9.16 30.38 -0.61
C ALA A 326 9.89 31.42 0.26
N ASP A 327 9.22 32.00 1.26
CA ASP A 327 9.68 33.18 1.98
C ASP A 327 11.15 33.03 2.39
N ASP A 328 11.99 33.98 1.96
CA ASP A 328 13.41 34.01 2.28
C ASP A 328 13.61 34.08 3.80
N ASP A 329 12.64 34.60 4.57
CA ASP A 329 12.63 34.54 6.04
C ASP A 329 12.37 33.11 6.55
N LEU A 330 11.61 32.27 5.83
CA LEU A 330 11.48 30.84 6.11
C LEU A 330 12.79 30.12 5.73
N ILE A 331 13.43 30.44 4.60
CA ILE A 331 14.72 29.86 4.17
C ILE A 331 15.91 30.32 5.05
N GLU A 332 15.90 31.54 5.57
CA GLU A 332 16.88 32.08 6.53
C GLU A 332 16.57 31.70 7.99
N ALA A 333 15.30 31.45 8.34
CA ALA A 333 14.89 30.90 9.64
C ALA A 333 14.90 29.38 9.69
N LEU A 334 14.99 28.69 8.54
CA LEU A 334 15.31 27.29 8.49
C LEU A 334 16.71 27.16 9.10
N PRO A 335 16.86 26.43 10.21
CA PRO A 335 18.14 26.32 10.88
C PRO A 335 19.18 25.81 9.90
N GLN A 336 20.30 26.55 9.78
CA GLN A 336 21.48 26.08 9.09
C GLN A 336 21.85 24.69 9.64
N VAL A 337 22.49 23.80 8.88
CA VAL A 337 22.87 22.45 9.36
C VAL A 337 23.64 22.47 10.69
N VAL A 338 24.30 23.59 11.02
CA VAL A 338 24.96 23.85 12.32
C VAL A 338 24.02 24.31 13.45
N ASP A 339 22.88 24.93 13.13
CA ASP A 339 21.82 25.33 14.07
C ASP A 339 20.77 24.22 14.27
N LEU A 340 20.76 23.20 13.42
CA LEU A 340 20.04 21.92 13.58
C LEU A 340 20.68 20.99 14.62
N THR A 341 21.20 21.55 15.71
CA THR A 341 21.28 20.77 16.95
C THR A 341 19.95 21.01 17.64
N PRO A 342 18.90 20.20 17.37
CA PRO A 342 17.57 20.50 17.89
C PRO A 342 17.66 20.71 19.39
N GLU A 343 17.13 21.83 19.90
CA GLU A 343 16.59 21.83 21.25
C GLU A 343 15.37 20.93 21.16
N VAL A 344 15.63 19.62 21.23
CA VAL A 344 14.66 18.56 21.13
C VAL A 344 13.57 18.91 22.14
N ALA A 345 12.40 19.36 21.67
CA ALA A 345 11.18 19.36 22.49
C ALA A 345 11.18 17.99 23.13
N PRO A 346 11.27 17.87 24.48
CA PRO A 346 11.77 16.69 25.15
C PRO A 346 11.12 15.49 24.50
N VAL A 347 11.89 14.79 23.67
CA VAL A 347 11.37 13.64 22.97
C VAL A 347 10.97 12.74 24.11
N PRO A 348 9.67 12.40 24.26
CA PRO A 348 9.27 11.39 25.22
C PRO A 348 10.24 10.23 25.02
N GLU A 349 10.85 9.76 26.11
CA GLU A 349 12.05 8.89 26.13
C GLU A 349 12.23 8.10 24.84
N PRO A 350 13.44 8.10 24.22
CA PRO A 350 13.66 7.56 22.88
C PRO A 350 12.87 6.27 22.73
N VAL A 351 11.86 6.31 21.84
CA VAL A 351 10.99 5.17 21.58
C VAL A 351 11.92 4.00 21.37
N ALA A 352 11.81 2.99 22.24
CA ALA A 352 12.71 1.86 22.21
C ALA A 352 12.77 1.32 20.78
N GLU A 353 13.98 1.00 20.30
CA GLU A 353 14.16 0.60 18.91
C GLU A 353 13.23 -0.58 18.60
N PRO A 354 12.44 -0.49 17.52
CA PRO A 354 11.54 -1.56 17.16
C PRO A 354 12.36 -2.81 16.85
N ALA A 355 11.88 -3.96 17.32
CA ALA A 355 12.50 -5.25 17.01
C ALA A 355 12.59 -5.45 15.48
N VAL A 356 13.75 -5.89 15.01
CA VAL A 356 14.08 -6.03 13.59
C VAL A 356 13.17 -7.08 12.95
N TYR A 357 13.06 -8.25 13.56
CA TYR A 357 12.25 -9.35 13.07
C TYR A 357 10.74 -9.13 13.30
N TYR A 358 10.34 -8.31 14.27
CA TYR A 358 8.96 -7.82 14.32
C TYR A 358 8.63 -6.98 13.08
N THR A 359 9.51 -6.03 12.73
CA THR A 359 9.32 -5.16 11.56
C THR A 359 9.28 -5.97 10.28
N LEU A 360 10.19 -6.95 10.14
CA LEU A 360 10.16 -7.94 9.05
C LEU A 360 8.81 -8.66 9.00
N ALA A 361 8.38 -9.28 10.11
CA ALA A 361 7.15 -10.06 10.17
C ALA A 361 5.93 -9.24 9.77
N ARG A 362 5.82 -8.03 10.32
CA ARG A 362 4.74 -7.10 10.02
C ARG A 362 4.72 -6.75 8.54
N ASN A 363 5.86 -6.35 7.97
CA ASN A 363 5.97 -5.99 6.56
C ASN A 363 5.67 -7.19 5.65
N THR A 364 6.12 -8.40 6.03
CA THR A 364 5.78 -9.63 5.31
C THR A 364 4.28 -9.92 5.37
N VAL A 365 3.63 -9.82 6.53
CA VAL A 365 2.18 -10.03 6.65
C VAL A 365 1.40 -9.00 5.82
N ALA A 366 1.77 -7.73 5.91
CA ALA A 366 1.16 -6.66 5.12
C ALA A 366 1.36 -6.88 3.61
N GLY A 367 2.57 -7.24 3.18
CA GLY A 367 2.88 -7.54 1.78
C GLY A 367 2.13 -8.76 1.25
N LEU A 368 2.06 -9.86 2.01
CA LEU A 368 1.27 -11.04 1.65
C LEU A 368 -0.21 -10.68 1.50
N ARG A 369 -0.73 -9.86 2.42
CA ARG A 369 -2.11 -9.36 2.34
C ARG A 369 -2.34 -8.53 1.08
N GLU A 370 -1.48 -7.55 0.80
CA GLU A 370 -1.62 -6.69 -0.39
C GLU A 370 -1.55 -7.52 -1.67
N GLN A 371 -0.62 -8.48 -1.76
CA GLN A 371 -0.47 -9.33 -2.94
C GLN A 371 -1.66 -10.28 -3.14
N VAL A 372 -2.11 -10.97 -2.08
CA VAL A 372 -3.26 -11.89 -2.15
C VAL A 372 -4.54 -11.14 -2.47
N SER A 373 -4.79 -10.01 -1.80
CA SER A 373 -5.95 -9.15 -2.06
C SER A 373 -5.87 -8.52 -3.45
N GLY A 374 -4.69 -8.11 -3.90
CA GLY A 374 -4.45 -7.57 -5.24
C GLY A 374 -4.77 -8.60 -6.34
N ALA A 375 -4.33 -9.85 -6.17
CA ALA A 375 -4.69 -10.95 -7.06
C ALA A 375 -6.22 -11.17 -7.08
N LEU A 376 -6.85 -11.26 -5.90
CA LEU A 376 -8.28 -11.52 -5.78
C LEU A 376 -9.14 -10.32 -6.23
N ARG A 377 -8.61 -9.10 -6.22
CA ARG A 377 -9.31 -7.91 -6.69
C ARG A 377 -9.78 -8.04 -8.14
N ILE A 378 -9.03 -8.73 -9.00
CA ILE A 378 -9.46 -8.99 -10.39
C ILE A 378 -10.75 -9.81 -10.40
N VAL A 379 -10.86 -10.82 -9.54
CA VAL A 379 -12.07 -11.63 -9.38
C VAL A 379 -13.22 -10.76 -8.85
N THR A 380 -12.95 -9.92 -7.85
CA THR A 380 -13.94 -8.98 -7.29
C THR A 380 -14.44 -7.99 -8.34
N ASP A 381 -13.55 -7.37 -9.10
CA ASP A 381 -13.90 -6.36 -10.11
C ASP A 381 -14.73 -6.96 -11.25
N VAL A 382 -14.40 -8.17 -11.70
CA VAL A 382 -15.19 -8.91 -12.70
C VAL A 382 -16.57 -9.29 -12.17
N THR A 383 -16.67 -9.70 -10.90
CA THR A 383 -17.92 -10.19 -10.28
C THR A 383 -18.84 -9.09 -9.76
N ARG A 384 -18.43 -7.82 -9.79
CA ARG A 384 -19.32 -6.66 -9.55
C ARG A 384 -20.46 -6.57 -10.56
N ASN A 385 -20.29 -7.15 -11.75
CA ASN A 385 -21.33 -7.25 -12.75
C ASN A 385 -22.10 -8.58 -12.62
N PRO A 386 -23.38 -8.64 -13.02
CA PRO A 386 -24.08 -9.90 -13.12
C PRO A 386 -23.37 -10.86 -14.09
N PRO A 387 -23.41 -12.18 -13.84
CA PRO A 387 -22.84 -13.17 -14.76
C PRO A 387 -23.57 -13.12 -16.11
N ASN A 388 -22.80 -13.28 -17.20
CA ASN A 388 -23.32 -13.36 -18.57
C ASN A 388 -24.11 -14.66 -18.81
N ALA A 389 -23.73 -15.75 -18.15
CA ALA A 389 -24.42 -17.02 -18.18
C ALA A 389 -24.22 -17.78 -16.86
N CYS A 390 -25.26 -18.46 -16.38
CA CYS A 390 -25.19 -19.34 -15.22
C CYS A 390 -26.12 -20.55 -15.43
N ASP A 391 -25.68 -21.72 -15.00
CA ASP A 391 -26.50 -22.92 -14.87
C ASP A 391 -26.15 -23.69 -13.58
N ALA A 392 -26.64 -24.91 -13.44
CA ALA A 392 -26.37 -25.74 -12.26
C ALA A 392 -24.90 -26.17 -12.12
N ARG A 393 -24.12 -26.13 -13.21
CA ARG A 393 -22.72 -26.55 -13.25
C ARG A 393 -21.75 -25.39 -13.06
N GLY A 394 -22.16 -24.16 -13.31
CA GLY A 394 -21.24 -23.03 -13.24
C GLY A 394 -21.81 -21.71 -13.70
N CYS A 395 -20.94 -20.70 -13.70
CA CYS A 395 -21.25 -19.35 -14.13
C CYS A 395 -20.07 -18.74 -14.89
N LEU A 396 -20.38 -17.82 -15.80
CA LEU A 396 -19.42 -17.08 -16.60
C LEU A 396 -19.68 -15.58 -16.42
N TRP A 397 -18.67 -14.84 -15.99
CA TRP A 397 -18.64 -13.37 -15.98
C TRP A 397 -17.70 -12.85 -17.06
N GLY A 398 -18.08 -11.74 -17.68
CA GLY A 398 -17.30 -11.07 -18.71
C GLY A 398 -17.61 -11.54 -20.14
N PRO A 399 -16.85 -11.02 -21.14
CA PRO A 399 -15.65 -10.22 -20.96
C PRO A 399 -15.95 -8.82 -20.40
N TRP A 400 -15.14 -8.39 -19.42
CA TRP A 400 -15.05 -7.01 -18.95
C TRP A 400 -13.72 -6.45 -19.43
N THR A 401 -13.73 -5.28 -20.06
CA THR A 401 -12.51 -4.63 -20.55
C THR A 401 -12.06 -3.58 -19.56
N ASP A 402 -10.85 -3.76 -19.05
CA ASP A 402 -10.09 -2.70 -18.42
C ASP A 402 -9.45 -1.84 -19.52
N TRP A 403 -9.87 -0.59 -19.58
CA TRP A 403 -9.42 0.35 -20.61
C TRP A 403 -8.03 0.92 -20.33
N GLU A 404 -7.57 0.86 -19.09
CA GLU A 404 -6.24 1.34 -18.69
C GLU A 404 -5.18 0.36 -19.14
N THR A 405 -5.34 -0.91 -18.81
CA THR A 405 -4.43 -1.98 -19.24
C THR A 405 -4.70 -2.45 -20.68
N ARG A 406 -5.82 -2.00 -21.29
CA ARG A 406 -6.33 -2.51 -22.59
C ARG A 406 -6.41 -4.04 -22.60
N ARG A 407 -6.88 -4.62 -21.49
CA ARG A 407 -7.03 -6.07 -21.32
C ARG A 407 -8.49 -6.40 -21.06
N SER A 408 -8.94 -7.52 -21.61
CA SER A 408 -10.25 -8.07 -21.31
C SER A 408 -10.09 -9.21 -20.32
N PHE A 409 -10.92 -9.21 -19.27
CA PHE A 409 -10.96 -10.21 -18.22
C PHE A 409 -12.28 -10.97 -18.27
N ARG A 410 -12.25 -12.26 -17.91
CA ARG A 410 -13.46 -13.06 -17.66
C ARG A 410 -13.22 -14.01 -16.50
N LEU A 411 -14.28 -14.38 -15.81
CA LEU A 411 -14.25 -15.38 -14.75
C LEU A 411 -15.12 -16.56 -15.14
N VAL A 412 -14.51 -17.74 -15.21
CA VAL A 412 -15.21 -19.02 -15.38
C VAL A 412 -15.28 -19.69 -14.02
N MET A 413 -16.47 -19.97 -13.52
CA MET A 413 -16.65 -20.77 -12.30
C MET A 413 -17.38 -22.07 -12.63
N ALA A 414 -16.91 -23.17 -12.04
CA ALA A 414 -17.48 -24.50 -12.16
C ALA A 414 -17.75 -25.09 -10.76
N ARG A 415 -18.81 -25.88 -10.63
CA ARG A 415 -19.20 -26.57 -9.40
C ARG A 415 -19.02 -28.06 -9.59
N GLU A 416 -18.28 -28.70 -8.70
CA GLU A 416 -18.04 -30.15 -8.70
C GLU A 416 -18.02 -30.66 -7.25
N ASP A 417 -18.88 -31.63 -6.94
CA ASP A 417 -18.95 -32.31 -5.64
C ASP A 417 -19.01 -31.38 -4.39
N GLY A 418 -19.67 -30.23 -4.52
CA GLY A 418 -19.82 -29.25 -3.45
C GLY A 418 -18.67 -28.25 -3.33
N ALA A 419 -17.59 -28.44 -4.08
CA ALA A 419 -16.53 -27.45 -4.27
C ALA A 419 -16.81 -26.55 -5.49
N VAL A 420 -16.16 -25.39 -5.51
CA VAL A 420 -16.20 -24.43 -6.61
C VAL A 420 -14.80 -24.28 -7.17
N GLY A 421 -14.58 -24.67 -8.41
CA GLY A 421 -13.37 -24.33 -9.17
C GLY A 421 -13.58 -23.00 -9.92
N TYR A 422 -12.54 -22.20 -10.08
CA TYR A 422 -12.61 -20.96 -10.82
C TYR A 422 -11.34 -20.65 -11.60
N ARG A 423 -11.50 -19.95 -12.73
CA ARG A 423 -10.42 -19.44 -13.58
C ARG A 423 -10.71 -18.00 -13.96
N ALA A 424 -9.85 -17.07 -13.53
CA ALA A 424 -9.83 -15.72 -14.05
C ALA A 424 -8.86 -15.67 -15.23
N GLU A 425 -9.37 -15.30 -16.39
CA GLU A 425 -8.63 -15.30 -17.64
C GLU A 425 -8.52 -13.88 -18.19
N THR A 426 -7.42 -13.59 -18.86
CA THR A 426 -7.15 -12.30 -19.49
C THR A 426 -6.74 -12.46 -20.96
N LYS A 427 -6.93 -11.41 -21.76
CA LYS A 427 -6.34 -11.29 -23.10
C LYS A 427 -6.20 -9.83 -23.52
N ALA A 428 -5.31 -9.56 -24.47
CA ALA A 428 -5.18 -8.24 -25.09
C ALA A 428 -6.51 -7.80 -25.76
N PHE A 429 -6.91 -6.55 -25.54
CA PHE A 429 -8.10 -5.97 -26.16
C PHE A 429 -7.92 -5.84 -27.67
N ALA A 430 -8.99 -6.08 -28.43
CA ALA A 430 -9.06 -6.01 -29.90
C ALA A 430 -8.12 -6.95 -30.70
N ALA A 431 -7.33 -7.80 -30.05
CA ALA A 431 -6.58 -8.86 -30.70
C ALA A 431 -7.43 -10.14 -30.79
N ASP A 432 -7.22 -10.92 -31.85
CA ASP A 432 -7.59 -12.35 -31.92
C ASP A 432 -6.62 -13.18 -31.04
N ALA A 433 -6.31 -12.66 -29.84
CA ALA A 433 -5.48 -13.33 -28.85
C ALA A 433 -6.30 -14.38 -28.10
N ASP A 434 -5.64 -15.48 -27.78
CA ASP A 434 -6.19 -16.52 -26.91
C ASP A 434 -6.32 -16.00 -25.48
N TRP A 435 -7.27 -16.56 -24.74
CA TRP A 435 -7.41 -16.30 -23.31
C TRP A 435 -6.30 -17.01 -22.54
N GLN A 436 -5.54 -16.26 -21.76
CA GLN A 436 -4.52 -16.77 -20.85
C GLN A 436 -5.11 -16.86 -19.43
N VAL A 437 -4.74 -17.91 -18.70
CA VAL A 437 -5.15 -18.07 -17.30
C VAL A 437 -4.26 -17.20 -16.44
N LEU A 438 -4.85 -16.23 -15.76
CA LEU A 438 -4.13 -15.39 -14.81
C LEU A 438 -4.25 -15.97 -13.40
N ILE A 439 -5.46 -16.44 -13.05
CA ILE A 439 -5.74 -17.06 -11.75
C ILE A 439 -6.49 -18.36 -12.00
N GLU A 440 -6.05 -19.44 -11.39
CA GLU A 440 -6.79 -20.71 -11.34
C GLU A 440 -6.83 -21.23 -9.91
N GLY A 441 -8.01 -21.61 -9.44
CA GLY A 441 -8.15 -22.06 -8.07
C GLY A 441 -9.45 -22.79 -7.79
N GLY A 442 -9.65 -23.08 -6.51
CA GLY A 442 -10.86 -23.67 -6.02
C GLY A 442 -11.11 -23.36 -4.54
N TYR A 443 -12.37 -23.52 -4.15
CA TYR A 443 -12.87 -23.30 -2.81
C TYR A 443 -13.82 -24.42 -2.40
N ALA A 444 -13.59 -24.98 -1.22
CA ALA A 444 -14.43 -25.96 -0.57
C ALA A 444 -15.05 -25.32 0.70
N PRO A 445 -16.37 -25.10 0.74
CA PRO A 445 -17.03 -24.59 1.93
C PRO A 445 -16.99 -25.62 3.07
N ALA A 446 -16.96 -25.12 4.32
CA ALA A 446 -17.07 -25.90 5.54
C ALA A 446 -18.14 -25.27 6.47
N GLU A 447 -18.61 -26.01 7.49
CA GLU A 447 -19.68 -25.55 8.40
C GLU A 447 -19.35 -24.19 9.05
N ASP A 448 -18.09 -24.01 9.46
CA ASP A 448 -17.60 -22.78 10.11
C ASP A 448 -16.52 -22.07 9.28
N GLY A 449 -16.67 -22.06 7.94
CA GLY A 449 -15.78 -21.33 7.04
C GLY A 449 -15.53 -22.05 5.73
N GLY A 450 -14.26 -22.33 5.44
CA GLY A 450 -13.88 -23.05 4.23
C GLY A 450 -12.40 -22.99 3.95
N GLN A 451 -11.98 -23.73 2.94
CA GLN A 451 -10.59 -23.80 2.51
C GLN A 451 -10.51 -23.77 1.00
N GLY A 452 -9.38 -23.33 0.47
CA GLY A 452 -9.18 -23.25 -0.96
C GLY A 452 -7.71 -23.09 -1.32
N ALA A 453 -7.45 -23.08 -2.61
CA ALA A 453 -6.15 -22.73 -3.14
C ALA A 453 -6.31 -22.04 -4.49
N PHE A 454 -5.39 -21.16 -4.83
CA PHE A 454 -5.27 -20.62 -6.18
C PHE A 454 -3.80 -20.42 -6.58
N THR A 455 -3.55 -20.45 -7.87
CA THR A 455 -2.27 -20.07 -8.47
C THR A 455 -2.46 -18.76 -9.23
N PHE A 456 -1.54 -17.82 -9.04
CA PHE A 456 -1.41 -16.57 -9.77
C PHE A 456 -0.19 -16.64 -10.69
N ASP A 457 -0.35 -16.37 -11.98
CA ASP A 457 0.72 -16.41 -12.98
C ASP A 457 1.29 -15.01 -13.22
N TYR A 458 2.50 -14.74 -12.71
CA TYR A 458 3.17 -13.45 -12.88
C TYR A 458 3.64 -13.23 -14.32
N SER A 459 3.86 -14.29 -15.09
CA SER A 459 4.24 -14.21 -16.50
C SER A 459 3.06 -13.74 -17.36
N VAL A 460 1.84 -14.13 -17.01
CA VAL A 460 0.62 -13.60 -17.63
C VAL A 460 0.30 -12.20 -17.09
N PHE A 461 0.66 -11.90 -15.85
CA PHE A 461 0.46 -10.56 -15.28
C PHE A 461 1.41 -9.51 -15.87
N SER A 462 2.68 -9.84 -16.14
CA SER A 462 3.64 -8.92 -16.76
C SER A 462 3.24 -8.49 -18.18
N ASP A 463 2.46 -9.33 -18.87
CA ASP A 463 1.80 -8.97 -20.12
C ASP A 463 0.73 -7.86 -19.91
N ILE A 464 0.08 -7.79 -18.74
CA ILE A 464 -0.98 -6.81 -18.40
C ILE A 464 -0.37 -5.50 -17.93
N VAL A 465 0.48 -5.57 -16.92
CA VAL A 465 1.20 -4.43 -16.35
C VAL A 465 2.67 -4.69 -16.66
N PRO A 466 3.28 -3.95 -17.61
CA PRO A 466 4.69 -4.11 -17.96
C PRO A 466 5.56 -3.91 -16.72
N GLN A 467 5.86 -5.03 -16.10
CA GLN A 467 6.81 -5.24 -15.03
C GLN A 467 7.58 -6.48 -15.48
N ASP A 468 8.89 -6.53 -15.29
CA ASP A 468 9.67 -7.73 -15.61
C ASP A 468 9.46 -8.82 -14.54
N ALA A 469 8.18 -9.12 -14.28
CA ALA A 469 7.71 -10.15 -13.39
C ALA A 469 7.54 -11.47 -14.14
N SER A 470 8.07 -12.56 -13.60
CA SER A 470 7.83 -13.91 -14.13
C SER A 470 7.62 -14.90 -13.00
N GLY A 471 7.28 -16.16 -13.34
CA GLY A 471 7.02 -17.21 -12.35
C GLY A 471 5.56 -17.25 -11.89
N SER A 472 5.31 -17.89 -10.75
CA SER A 472 3.95 -18.03 -10.21
C SER A 472 3.92 -18.02 -8.68
N ALA A 473 2.79 -17.62 -8.10
CA ALA A 473 2.51 -17.80 -6.68
C ALA A 473 1.33 -18.75 -6.49
N ARG A 474 1.52 -19.79 -5.67
CA ARG A 474 0.43 -20.64 -5.16
C ARG A 474 0.06 -20.20 -3.76
N VAL A 475 -1.23 -19.95 -3.55
CA VAL A 475 -1.81 -19.53 -2.28
C VAL A 475 -2.81 -20.58 -1.85
N GLU A 476 -2.62 -21.17 -0.67
CA GLU A 476 -3.56 -22.05 -0.02
C GLU A 476 -4.07 -21.36 1.23
N TYR A 477 -5.39 -21.42 1.47
CA TYR A 477 -6.00 -20.71 2.58
C TYR A 477 -7.04 -21.58 3.25
N ALA A 478 -7.16 -21.44 4.57
CA ALA A 478 -8.18 -22.09 5.35
C ALA A 478 -8.70 -21.15 6.43
N ARG A 479 -10.01 -21.20 6.65
CA ARG A 479 -10.69 -20.46 7.69
C ARG A 479 -11.61 -21.39 8.45
N MET A 480 -11.45 -21.42 9.77
CA MET A 480 -12.24 -22.22 10.70
C MET A 480 -12.60 -21.35 11.91
N GLY A 481 -13.82 -20.80 11.91
CA GLY A 481 -14.29 -19.86 12.92
C GLY A 481 -13.40 -18.60 12.98
N ALA A 482 -12.78 -18.37 14.14
CA ALA A 482 -11.87 -17.24 14.38
C ALA A 482 -10.41 -17.51 13.98
N GLN A 483 -10.12 -18.70 13.45
CA GLN A 483 -8.78 -19.07 12.98
C GLN A 483 -8.71 -18.92 11.46
N ALA A 484 -7.60 -18.35 11.00
CA ALA A 484 -7.25 -18.26 9.59
C ALA A 484 -5.81 -18.75 9.39
N ALA A 485 -5.58 -19.44 8.28
CA ALA A 485 -4.25 -19.84 7.83
C ALA A 485 -4.09 -19.53 6.35
N LEU A 486 -2.87 -19.17 5.97
CA LEU A 486 -2.45 -18.82 4.63
C LEU A 486 -1.07 -19.46 4.40
N ASN A 487 -0.95 -20.24 3.33
CA ASN A 487 0.31 -20.80 2.85
C ASN A 487 0.58 -20.21 1.45
N VAL A 488 1.66 -19.46 1.30
CA VAL A 488 2.05 -18.84 0.04
C VAL A 488 3.38 -19.40 -0.40
N ARG A 489 3.42 -19.92 -1.63
CA ARG A 489 4.63 -20.42 -2.27
C ARG A 489 4.85 -19.64 -3.56
N TYR A 490 6.02 -19.00 -3.66
CA TYR A 490 6.51 -18.41 -4.89
C TYR A 490 7.44 -19.42 -5.57
N ASP A 491 7.20 -19.66 -6.85
CA ASP A 491 7.98 -20.56 -7.69
C ASP A 491 8.62 -19.74 -8.82
N ALA A 492 9.95 -19.59 -8.72
CA ALA A 492 10.81 -18.85 -9.65
C ALA A 492 10.32 -17.43 -9.96
N VAL A 493 9.86 -16.69 -8.94
CA VAL A 493 9.37 -15.32 -9.15
C VAL A 493 10.53 -14.37 -9.28
N SER A 494 10.69 -13.77 -10.45
CA SER A 494 11.71 -12.74 -10.70
C SER A 494 11.04 -11.38 -10.88
N TRP A 495 11.72 -10.32 -10.50
CA TRP A 495 11.41 -8.93 -10.85
C TRP A 495 12.56 -8.36 -11.68
N GLU A 496 12.41 -7.15 -12.23
CA GLU A 496 13.43 -6.55 -13.10
C GLU A 496 14.84 -6.58 -12.48
N GLY A 497 15.74 -7.32 -13.11
CA GLY A 497 17.13 -7.48 -12.66
C GLY A 497 17.35 -8.39 -11.45
N SER A 498 16.30 -8.97 -10.85
CA SER A 498 16.44 -9.88 -9.72
C SER A 498 16.64 -11.33 -10.16
N SER A 499 17.36 -12.10 -9.34
CA SER A 499 17.34 -13.56 -9.46
C SER A 499 15.92 -14.10 -9.21
N PRO A 500 15.53 -15.22 -9.85
CA PRO A 500 14.29 -15.91 -9.50
C PRO A 500 14.26 -16.27 -8.01
N LEU A 501 13.16 -15.95 -7.36
CA LEU A 501 12.91 -16.17 -5.94
C LEU A 501 12.00 -17.39 -5.76
N ASP A 502 12.50 -18.39 -5.03
CA ASP A 502 11.69 -19.48 -4.47
C ASP A 502 11.45 -19.19 -2.98
N ALA A 503 10.26 -18.71 -2.62
CA ALA A 503 9.94 -18.33 -1.25
C ALA A 503 8.69 -19.06 -0.75
N ARG A 504 8.67 -19.38 0.54
CA ARG A 504 7.54 -20.03 1.22
C ARG A 504 7.18 -19.25 2.46
N TYR A 505 5.89 -19.02 2.65
CA TYR A 505 5.33 -18.33 3.80
C TYR A 505 4.16 -19.13 4.34
N PHE A 506 4.13 -19.37 5.64
CA PHE A 506 2.97 -19.91 6.33
C PHE A 506 2.58 -18.94 7.44
N LEU A 507 1.42 -18.32 7.29
CA LEU A 507 0.81 -17.43 8.27
C LEU A 507 -0.41 -18.11 8.88
N ALA A 508 -0.49 -18.18 10.20
CA ALA A 508 -1.71 -18.56 10.89
C ALA A 508 -2.00 -17.60 12.05
N VAL A 509 -3.27 -17.21 12.18
CA VAL A 509 -3.74 -16.26 13.18
C VAL A 509 -5.00 -16.81 13.86
N GLY A 510 -5.12 -16.62 15.17
CA GLY A 510 -6.30 -17.00 15.94
C GLY A 510 -6.36 -16.31 17.30
N ALA A 511 -7.27 -16.79 18.16
CA ALA A 511 -7.51 -16.18 19.48
C ALA A 511 -6.30 -16.25 20.44
N GLU A 512 -5.36 -17.17 20.20
CA GLU A 512 -4.15 -17.37 21.01
C GLU A 512 -2.92 -16.65 20.42
N GLY A 513 -3.09 -15.84 19.37
CA GLY A 513 -2.03 -15.07 18.72
C GLY A 513 -1.81 -15.51 17.28
N GLY A 514 -0.57 -15.44 16.82
CA GLY A 514 -0.25 -15.87 15.46
C GLY A 514 1.16 -16.42 15.30
N VAL A 515 1.38 -17.03 14.15
CA VAL A 515 2.67 -17.56 13.71
C VAL A 515 2.88 -17.22 12.25
N LEU A 516 4.10 -16.80 11.91
CA LEU A 516 4.61 -16.65 10.57
C LEU A 516 5.87 -17.52 10.45
N ASN A 517 5.80 -18.59 9.67
CA ASN A 517 7.00 -19.27 9.20
C ASN A 517 7.34 -18.73 7.81
N LEU A 518 8.60 -18.44 7.57
CA LEU A 518 9.08 -18.03 6.25
C LEU A 518 10.36 -18.79 5.91
N ALA A 519 10.56 -19.04 4.62
CA ALA A 519 11.79 -19.60 4.08
C ALA A 519 12.02 -18.99 2.70
N PHE A 520 13.16 -18.33 2.50
CA PHE A 520 13.52 -17.74 1.22
C PHE A 520 15.04 -17.60 1.09
N PRO A 521 15.55 -17.65 -0.16
CA PRO A 521 16.94 -17.36 -0.43
C PRO A 521 17.18 -15.85 -0.31
N PHE A 522 18.18 -15.43 0.46
CA PHE A 522 18.55 -14.03 0.67
C PHE A 522 20.05 -13.88 0.87
N ASP A 523 20.65 -12.86 0.27
CA ASP A 523 22.04 -12.49 0.52
C ASP A 523 22.09 -11.64 1.80
N VAL A 524 22.49 -12.26 2.92
CA VAL A 524 22.53 -11.57 4.22
C VAL A 524 23.66 -10.53 4.31
N ASP A 525 24.62 -10.58 3.38
CA ASP A 525 25.82 -9.75 3.32
C ASP A 525 25.79 -8.78 2.11
N GLU A 526 24.60 -8.32 1.64
CA GLU A 526 24.36 -7.50 0.43
C GLU A 526 25.32 -6.30 0.23
N GLY A 527 26.00 -5.83 1.29
CA GLY A 527 27.04 -4.79 1.24
C GLY A 527 28.45 -5.24 0.81
N ASP A 528 28.75 -6.54 0.72
CA ASP A 528 30.07 -7.07 0.33
C ASP A 528 30.01 -7.78 -1.03
N PRO A 529 30.43 -7.14 -2.14
CA PRO A 529 30.38 -7.76 -3.46
C PRO A 529 31.30 -8.98 -3.62
N GLN A 530 32.17 -9.28 -2.65
CA GLN A 530 32.96 -10.52 -2.61
C GLN A 530 32.20 -11.70 -1.98
N ARG A 531 31.07 -11.41 -1.35
CA ARG A 531 30.17 -12.32 -0.64
C ARG A 531 28.74 -12.11 -1.15
N ALA A 532 28.56 -12.41 -2.42
CA ALA A 532 27.27 -12.30 -3.09
C ALA A 532 26.56 -13.67 -3.17
N GLN A 533 26.94 -14.63 -2.32
CA GLN A 533 26.34 -15.96 -2.35
C GLN A 533 25.09 -15.93 -1.48
N VAL A 534 23.96 -16.24 -2.11
CA VAL A 534 22.67 -16.24 -1.44
C VAL A 534 22.58 -17.36 -0.40
N GLU A 535 22.22 -17.00 0.83
CA GLU A 535 21.91 -17.93 1.92
C GLU A 535 20.47 -18.41 1.87
N ASP A 536 20.23 -19.61 2.42
CA ASP A 536 18.90 -20.08 2.77
C ASP A 536 18.51 -19.53 4.15
N VAL A 537 17.57 -18.59 4.17
CA VAL A 537 17.03 -18.01 5.41
C VAL A 537 15.71 -18.69 5.73
N ALA A 538 15.56 -19.17 6.95
CA ALA A 538 14.27 -19.59 7.50
C ALA A 538 14.02 -18.92 8.86
N ALA A 539 12.78 -18.53 9.09
CA ALA A 539 12.38 -17.92 10.35
C ALA A 539 11.04 -18.47 10.82
N ARG A 540 10.89 -18.60 12.13
CA ARG A 540 9.61 -18.83 12.81
C ARG A 540 9.37 -17.67 13.75
N ILE A 541 8.31 -16.94 13.47
CA ILE A 541 7.93 -15.74 14.20
C ILE A 541 6.59 -16.02 14.86
N ARG A 542 6.49 -15.78 16.17
CA ARG A 542 5.30 -16.07 16.98
C ARG A 542 4.96 -14.86 17.82
N TRP A 543 3.68 -14.56 17.97
CA TRP A 543 3.23 -13.47 18.84
C TRP A 543 1.97 -13.86 19.58
N ALA A 544 1.83 -13.31 20.80
CA ALA A 544 0.64 -13.43 21.61
C ALA A 544 -0.45 -12.43 21.12
N PRO A 545 -1.73 -12.62 21.50
CA PRO A 545 -2.80 -11.68 21.15
C PRO A 545 -2.53 -10.26 21.66
N ALA A 546 -1.80 -10.12 22.77
CA ALA A 546 -1.45 -8.83 23.36
C ALA A 546 -0.35 -8.08 22.60
N GLY A 547 0.36 -8.71 21.66
CA GLY A 547 1.45 -8.07 20.90
C GLY A 547 2.86 -8.64 21.12
N PRO A 548 3.28 -9.02 22.36
CA PRO A 548 4.62 -9.57 22.59
C PRO A 548 4.87 -10.81 21.76
N GLY A 549 6.12 -11.01 21.36
CA GLY A 549 6.47 -12.15 20.54
C GLY A 549 7.95 -12.44 20.47
N VAL A 550 8.27 -13.42 19.65
CA VAL A 550 9.61 -13.96 19.46
C VAL A 550 9.81 -14.41 18.02
N ALA A 551 11.00 -14.16 17.50
CA ALA A 551 11.46 -14.64 16.22
C ALA A 551 12.67 -15.56 16.43
N ASP A 552 12.60 -16.75 15.87
CA ASP A 552 13.72 -17.69 15.76
C ASP A 552 14.17 -17.71 14.30
N VAL A 553 15.42 -17.37 14.02
CA VAL A 553 15.95 -17.31 12.65
C VAL A 553 17.15 -18.23 12.50
N ILE A 554 17.19 -18.94 11.40
CA ILE A 554 18.30 -19.78 10.97
C ILE A 554 18.72 -19.36 9.56
N VAL A 555 20.03 -19.20 9.38
CA VAL A 555 20.66 -18.90 8.10
C VAL A 555 21.67 -19.99 7.81
N THR A 556 21.59 -20.57 6.62
CA THR A 556 22.46 -21.66 6.15
C THR A 556 22.90 -21.44 4.71
N GLY A 557 23.96 -22.10 4.27
CA GLY A 557 24.43 -21.98 2.88
C GLY A 557 25.10 -20.64 2.59
N GLY A 558 25.14 -20.24 1.31
CA GLY A 558 25.73 -18.97 0.88
C GLY A 558 27.18 -18.78 1.30
N ASP A 559 27.48 -17.61 1.86
CA ASP A 559 28.78 -17.23 2.37
C ASP A 559 29.09 -17.79 3.77
N LEU A 560 28.08 -18.38 4.44
CA LEU A 560 28.36 -19.35 5.51
C LEU A 560 28.96 -20.58 4.83
N THR A 561 30.24 -20.85 5.09
CA THR A 561 30.89 -22.09 4.64
C THR A 561 29.93 -23.24 4.94
N GLY A 562 29.61 -24.13 3.98
CA GLY A 562 28.50 -25.11 4.11
C GLY A 562 28.58 -26.13 5.26
N GLN A 563 29.47 -25.88 6.22
CA GLN A 563 29.60 -26.52 7.53
C GLN A 563 29.20 -25.60 8.69
N ALA A 564 28.63 -24.42 8.43
CA ALA A 564 28.22 -23.44 9.43
C ALA A 564 26.77 -23.01 9.25
N GLU A 565 26.15 -22.60 10.35
CA GLU A 565 24.84 -21.97 10.39
C GLU A 565 24.89 -20.77 11.36
N ALA A 566 24.09 -19.75 11.07
CA ALA A 566 23.86 -18.63 11.97
C ALA A 566 22.45 -18.74 12.55
N LEU A 567 22.33 -18.58 13.86
CA LEU A 567 21.08 -18.61 14.60
C LEU A 567 20.88 -17.26 15.26
N ALA A 568 19.67 -16.72 15.16
CA ALA A 568 19.27 -15.52 15.89
C ALA A 568 17.97 -15.77 16.63
N VAL A 569 17.86 -15.18 17.83
CA VAL A 569 16.58 -15.05 18.54
C VAL A 569 16.39 -13.58 18.89
N GLU A 570 15.20 -13.07 18.65
CA GLU A 570 14.79 -11.73 19.08
C GLU A 570 13.40 -11.77 19.72
N CYS A 571 13.26 -11.11 20.86
CA CYS A 571 11.99 -10.98 21.56
C CYS A 571 11.57 -9.51 21.65
N TRP A 572 10.27 -9.26 21.58
CA TRP A 572 9.71 -7.91 21.70
C TRP A 572 8.51 -7.86 22.64
N ASP A 573 8.25 -6.66 23.16
CA ASP A 573 7.09 -6.39 24.01
C ASP A 573 5.83 -6.02 23.19
N ALA A 574 4.76 -5.60 23.85
CA ALA A 574 3.51 -5.25 23.15
C ALA A 574 3.58 -3.94 22.34
N HIS A 575 4.60 -3.11 22.59
CA HIS A 575 4.89 -1.90 21.82
C HIS A 575 5.89 -2.19 20.69
N ALA A 576 6.19 -3.48 20.47
CA ALA A 576 7.17 -3.96 19.51
C ALA A 576 8.61 -3.49 19.76
N ALA A 577 8.89 -3.01 20.98
CA ALA A 577 10.24 -2.68 21.39
C ALA A 577 11.06 -3.95 21.57
N GLN A 578 12.30 -3.96 21.08
CA GLN A 578 13.22 -5.06 21.32
C GLN A 578 13.49 -5.20 22.84
N THR A 579 13.29 -6.41 23.36
CA THR A 579 13.51 -6.74 24.78
C THR A 579 14.69 -7.68 25.00
N HIS A 580 15.01 -8.48 23.99
CA HIS A 580 16.13 -9.42 23.99
C HIS A 580 16.55 -9.70 22.56
N THR A 581 17.85 -9.83 22.33
CA THR A 581 18.41 -10.36 21.09
C THR A 581 19.65 -11.19 21.42
N ASP A 582 19.79 -12.34 20.78
CA ASP A 582 21.01 -13.14 20.83
C ASP A 582 21.30 -13.77 19.46
N PHE A 583 22.59 -13.94 19.17
CA PHE A 583 23.09 -14.38 17.87
C PHE A 583 24.29 -15.31 18.04
N VAL A 584 24.22 -16.47 17.41
CA VAL A 584 25.25 -17.51 17.47
C VAL A 584 25.58 -18.00 16.07
N VAL A 585 26.85 -17.96 15.67
CA VAL A 585 27.36 -18.68 14.51
C VAL A 585 28.05 -19.94 14.99
N ARG A 586 27.65 -21.09 14.46
CA ARG A 586 28.16 -22.40 14.88
C ARG A 586 28.37 -23.33 13.70
N ALA A 587 29.03 -24.46 13.95
CA ALA A 587 29.05 -25.55 12.98
C ALA A 587 27.63 -26.09 12.76
N LEU A 588 27.28 -26.48 11.54
CA LEU A 588 25.96 -27.03 11.19
C LEU A 588 25.60 -28.19 12.13
N GLY A 589 24.52 -28.02 12.91
CA GLY A 589 24.09 -29.01 13.91
C GLY A 589 24.89 -29.02 15.22
N GLY A 590 25.66 -27.97 15.50
CA GLY A 590 26.32 -27.77 16.79
C GLY A 590 25.34 -27.67 17.97
N GLU A 591 25.83 -27.75 19.21
CA GLU A 591 24.98 -27.68 20.41
C GLU A 591 24.76 -26.24 20.92
N ASP A 592 25.57 -25.27 20.49
CA ASP A 592 25.51 -23.88 20.96
C ASP A 592 24.23 -23.21 20.47
N LEU A 593 23.34 -22.78 21.37
CA LEU A 593 22.07 -22.16 21.03
C LEU A 593 22.03 -20.71 21.51
N PRO A 594 21.31 -19.81 20.80
CA PRO A 594 20.98 -18.50 21.36
C PRO A 594 20.27 -18.65 22.71
N GLU A 595 20.62 -17.82 23.67
CA GLU A 595 19.93 -17.70 24.95
C GLU A 595 18.49 -17.22 24.70
N THR A 596 17.50 -17.89 25.27
CA THR A 596 16.08 -17.55 25.11
C THR A 596 15.45 -17.04 26.41
N ASP A 597 16.25 -16.93 27.46
CA ASP A 597 15.89 -16.61 28.84
C ASP A 597 15.70 -15.10 29.08
N GLY A 598 15.75 -14.28 28.01
CA GLY A 598 15.64 -12.83 28.07
C GLY A 598 14.30 -12.35 28.64
N PRO A 599 14.27 -11.20 29.34
CA PRO A 599 13.02 -10.60 29.80
C PRO A 599 12.09 -10.34 28.62
N GLY A 600 10.84 -10.78 28.71
CA GLY A 600 9.84 -10.60 27.63
C GLY A 600 9.76 -11.72 26.60
N CYS A 601 10.73 -12.64 26.57
CA CYS A 601 10.65 -13.84 25.73
C CYS A 601 9.55 -14.79 26.23
N VAL A 602 8.39 -14.78 25.57
CA VAL A 602 7.33 -15.75 25.83
C VAL A 602 7.83 -17.12 25.37
N VAL A 603 8.16 -17.98 26.34
CA VAL A 603 8.79 -19.31 26.23
C VAL A 603 8.77 -19.91 24.82
N THR A 604 9.94 -19.87 24.17
CA THR A 604 10.21 -20.57 22.92
C THR A 604 10.42 -22.06 23.21
N ASP A 605 9.49 -22.92 22.82
CA ASP A 605 9.83 -24.34 22.61
C ASP A 605 10.64 -24.45 21.31
N TRP A 606 11.91 -24.02 21.34
CA TRP A 606 12.85 -24.04 20.21
C TRP A 606 13.07 -25.46 19.68
N GLN A 607 12.76 -26.47 20.51
CA GLN A 607 13.01 -27.89 20.27
C GLN A 607 11.82 -28.68 19.73
N ALA A 608 10.73 -28.06 19.27
CA ALA A 608 9.76 -28.80 18.45
C ALA A 608 10.47 -29.15 17.11
N PRO A 609 10.97 -30.39 16.90
CA PRO A 609 11.98 -30.70 15.88
C PRO A 609 11.46 -30.67 14.44
N GLU A 610 10.24 -30.19 14.25
CA GLU A 610 9.60 -30.10 12.96
C GLU A 610 9.00 -28.69 12.88
N PHE A 611 9.62 -27.82 12.05
CA PHE A 611 8.78 -27.02 11.18
C PHE A 611 7.74 -28.00 10.64
N PRO A 612 6.42 -27.85 10.94
CA PRO A 612 5.44 -28.71 10.31
C PRO A 612 5.78 -28.62 8.83
N ALA A 613 6.19 -29.75 8.23
CA ALA A 613 6.75 -29.76 6.89
C ALA A 613 5.82 -28.87 6.07
N LEU A 614 6.36 -27.77 5.53
CA LEU A 614 5.59 -26.80 4.77
C LEU A 614 5.07 -27.55 3.54
N GLY A 615 3.94 -28.23 3.71
CA GLY A 615 3.41 -29.29 2.85
C GLY A 615 4.49 -30.06 2.10
N ASP A 616 5.12 -31.06 2.71
CA ASP A 616 5.64 -32.13 1.86
C ASP A 616 4.43 -32.75 1.17
N GLU A 617 4.52 -32.85 -0.16
CA GLU A 617 3.49 -33.31 -1.10
C GLU A 617 2.97 -34.70 -0.68
N GLY A 618 2.08 -34.74 0.29
CA GLY A 618 1.26 -35.90 0.56
C GLY A 618 0.32 -36.04 -0.62
N GLU A 619 0.65 -36.94 -1.55
CA GLU A 619 -0.26 -37.49 -2.56
C GLU A 619 -1.62 -37.78 -1.90
N GLY A 620 -2.58 -36.88 -2.10
CA GLY A 620 -3.94 -36.95 -1.59
C GLY A 620 -4.94 -36.90 -2.74
#